data_AF-Q7RTD6-F1
#
_entry.id   AF-Q7RTD6-F1
#
_cell.length_a   1.000
_cell.length_b   1.000
_cell.length_c   1.000
_cell.angle_alpha   90.00
_cell.angle_beta   90.00
_cell.angle_gamma   90.00
#
_symmetry.space_group_name_H-M   'P 1'
#
loop_
_entity.id
_entity.type
_entity.pdbx_description
1 polymer ?
#
loop_
_entity_poly.entity_id
_entity_poly.type
_entity_poly.pdbx_seq_one_letter_code
_entity_poly.pdbx_strand_id
1 'polypeptide(L)'
;MFKLPDWSFFECPNINYDNIIYYSSILKDSNLLLYLKTNLNINFLDTILIKNNSIDVIFDSISVLHTTQYFLKKLGIIFLSLFDVVLKYPLLIKKYLGTVVSYKDNFFANINSIIFSEGSFCYVSKYIKCSFNLSTYFKTNSYDFAQFERTLLIASEFSYVGYLEGCTALMYKESQLHIAIVEVIVKNNGYVKYYTLQNWYRGDYLGNGGLYNFTTKRGICFHFSKLDWIQIELGSIITWKYPSTILKGNYSISNFYSISFLSDMQIAA
;
A
#
# COMPACT_ATOMS: atom_id res chain seq x y z
N MET A 1 -14.95 -21.53 -6.36
CA MET A 1 -14.70 -20.31 -7.17
C MET A 1 -15.38 -19.16 -6.44
N PHE A 2 -14.67 -18.08 -6.11
CA PHE A 2 -15.31 -16.91 -5.48
C PHE A 2 -16.21 -16.25 -6.52
N LYS A 3 -17.43 -15.87 -6.13
CA LYS A 3 -18.31 -15.02 -6.94
C LYS A 3 -17.96 -13.56 -6.68
N LEU A 4 -18.12 -12.72 -7.69
CA LEU A 4 -18.06 -11.26 -7.51
C LEU A 4 -19.12 -10.88 -6.46
N PRO A 5 -18.79 -10.07 -5.45
CA PRO A 5 -19.77 -9.65 -4.46
C PRO A 5 -20.89 -8.81 -5.09
N ASP A 6 -22.14 -9.12 -4.75
CA ASP A 6 -23.38 -8.53 -5.27
C ASP A 6 -24.24 -7.86 -4.19
N TRP A 7 -23.71 -7.78 -2.96
CA TRP A 7 -24.43 -7.28 -1.79
C TRP A 7 -24.20 -5.79 -1.50
N SER A 8 -23.29 -5.12 -2.22
CA SER A 8 -23.05 -3.68 -2.08
C SER A 8 -24.26 -2.87 -2.54
N PHE A 9 -24.46 -1.69 -1.95
CA PHE A 9 -25.52 -0.77 -2.37
C PHE A 9 -25.27 -0.13 -3.75
N PHE A 10 -24.05 -0.26 -4.26
CA PHE A 10 -23.66 0.11 -5.61
C PHE A 10 -23.42 -1.14 -6.44
N GLU A 11 -23.67 -1.04 -7.74
CA GLU A 11 -23.31 -2.10 -8.69
C GLU A 11 -21.80 -2.08 -8.89
N CYS A 12 -21.14 -3.22 -8.62
CA CYS A 12 -19.75 -3.37 -8.95
C CYS A 12 -19.59 -3.33 -10.48
N PRO A 13 -18.70 -2.50 -11.04
CA PRO A 13 -18.50 -2.43 -12.48
C PRO A 13 -18.14 -3.81 -13.03
N ASN A 14 -18.70 -4.14 -14.19
CA ASN A 14 -18.45 -5.42 -14.84
C ASN A 14 -17.05 -5.40 -15.49
N ILE A 15 -16.03 -5.67 -14.68
CA ILE A 15 -14.63 -5.65 -15.08
C ILE A 15 -14.31 -6.96 -15.79
N ASN A 16 -13.86 -6.87 -17.05
CA ASN A 16 -13.35 -8.04 -17.77
C ASN A 16 -11.89 -8.31 -17.35
N TYR A 17 -11.72 -9.17 -16.35
CA TYR A 17 -10.41 -9.57 -15.84
C TYR A 17 -9.53 -10.28 -16.90
N ASP A 18 -10.09 -10.85 -17.96
CA ASP A 18 -9.30 -11.52 -19.01
C ASP A 18 -8.57 -10.53 -19.93
N ASN A 19 -9.05 -9.28 -19.99
CA ASN A 19 -8.50 -8.22 -20.86
C ASN A 19 -7.51 -7.31 -20.12
N ILE A 20 -7.23 -7.56 -18.84
CA ILE A 20 -6.34 -6.71 -18.04
C ILE A 20 -4.88 -7.10 -18.30
N ILE A 21 -4.02 -6.09 -18.46
CA ILE A 21 -2.57 -6.26 -18.45
C ILE A 21 -2.12 -6.31 -16.99
N TYR A 22 -1.67 -7.49 -16.56
CA TYR A 22 -1.28 -7.74 -15.16
C TYR A 22 0.21 -7.54 -14.88
N TYR A 23 1.01 -7.40 -15.93
CA TYR A 23 2.45 -7.24 -15.82
C TYR A 23 2.95 -6.31 -16.92
N SER A 24 3.62 -5.24 -16.52
CA SER A 24 4.41 -4.40 -17.40
C SER A 24 5.87 -4.48 -16.96
N SER A 25 6.77 -4.84 -17.88
CA SER A 25 8.21 -4.80 -17.60
C SER A 25 8.73 -3.38 -17.85
N ILE A 26 9.58 -2.88 -16.96
CA ILE A 26 10.29 -1.62 -17.15
C ILE A 26 11.12 -1.69 -18.43
N LEU A 27 10.84 -0.79 -19.38
CA LEU A 27 11.70 -0.57 -20.55
C LEU A 27 13.04 -0.02 -20.07
N LYS A 28 14.13 -0.76 -20.28
CA LYS A 28 15.50 -0.35 -19.93
C LYS A 28 16.08 0.68 -20.92
N ASP A 29 15.31 1.70 -21.29
CA ASP A 29 15.80 2.75 -22.18
C ASP A 29 16.40 3.92 -21.40
N SER A 30 17.73 4.00 -21.42
CA SER A 30 18.51 5.09 -20.81
C SER A 30 18.11 6.49 -21.32
N ASN A 31 17.54 6.57 -22.52
CA ASN A 31 17.11 7.81 -23.16
C ASN A 31 15.80 8.36 -22.57
N LEU A 32 14.93 7.50 -22.03
CA LEU A 32 13.64 7.92 -21.45
C LEU A 32 13.86 8.69 -20.13
N LEU A 33 14.89 8.31 -19.38
CA LEU A 33 15.31 8.98 -18.15
C LEU A 33 15.89 10.38 -18.40
N LEU A 34 16.47 10.59 -19.59
CA LEU A 34 16.94 11.90 -20.04
C LEU A 34 15.75 12.79 -20.48
N TYR A 35 14.79 12.22 -21.21
CA TYR A 35 13.58 12.90 -21.67
C TYR A 35 12.67 13.35 -20.50
N LEU A 36 12.53 12.51 -19.47
CA LEU A 36 11.78 12.85 -18.24
C LEU A 36 12.43 13.99 -17.46
N LYS A 37 13.77 14.10 -17.48
CA LYS A 37 14.50 15.22 -16.85
C LYS A 37 14.31 16.54 -17.58
N THR A 38 14.22 16.52 -18.92
CA THR A 38 14.15 17.74 -19.72
C THR A 38 12.73 18.30 -19.85
N ASN A 39 11.71 17.44 -19.91
CA ASN A 39 10.36 17.89 -20.29
C ASN A 39 9.39 18.09 -19.12
N LEU A 40 9.64 17.49 -17.96
CA LEU A 40 8.69 17.55 -16.84
C LEU A 40 9.00 18.61 -15.78
N ASN A 41 10.07 19.40 -15.91
CA ASN A 41 10.51 20.36 -14.87
C ASN A 41 10.52 19.73 -13.45
N ILE A 42 10.75 18.41 -13.37
CA ILE A 42 10.94 17.73 -12.09
C ILE A 42 12.41 17.93 -11.77
N ASN A 43 12.70 18.97 -10.98
CA ASN A 43 13.98 19.10 -10.30
C ASN A 43 14.18 17.86 -9.41
N PHE A 44 14.79 16.82 -9.95
CA PHE A 44 15.27 15.65 -9.20
C PHE A 44 16.36 16.03 -8.18
N LEU A 45 16.84 17.28 -8.23
CA LEU A 45 17.77 17.87 -7.27
C LEU A 45 17.09 18.59 -6.10
N ASP A 46 15.76 18.70 -6.09
CA ASP A 46 15.06 19.27 -4.95
C ASP A 46 14.65 18.17 -3.97
N THR A 47 15.59 17.98 -3.06
CA THR A 47 15.39 17.60 -1.67
C THR A 47 15.33 16.11 -1.34
N ILE A 48 16.47 15.63 -0.82
CA ILE A 48 16.46 14.92 0.46
C ILE A 48 15.74 15.84 1.47
N LEU A 49 14.41 15.83 1.46
CA LEU A 49 13.63 16.34 2.56
C LEU A 49 13.71 15.26 3.64
N ILE A 50 14.85 15.18 4.33
CA ILE A 50 14.84 14.79 5.74
C ILE A 50 14.04 15.90 6.42
N LYS A 51 12.71 15.81 6.34
CA LYS A 51 11.80 16.80 6.90
C LYS A 51 11.66 16.50 8.38
N ASN A 52 12.77 16.50 9.11
CA ASN A 52 12.97 16.19 10.52
C ASN A 52 12.26 14.95 11.12
N ASN A 53 11.40 14.20 10.43
CA ASN A 53 10.52 13.17 11.00
C ASN A 53 9.99 12.09 10.00
N SER A 54 10.43 12.04 8.72
CA SER A 54 10.02 10.99 7.77
C SER A 54 11.15 10.59 6.81
N ILE A 55 11.23 9.30 6.47
CA ILE A 55 12.10 8.76 5.40
C ILE A 55 11.21 8.22 4.29
N ASP A 56 11.33 8.83 3.11
CA ASP A 56 10.60 8.43 1.93
C ASP A 56 11.45 7.46 1.09
N VAL A 57 10.96 6.23 0.89
CA VAL A 57 11.61 5.26 0.01
C VAL A 57 10.80 5.16 -1.28
N ILE A 58 11.34 5.77 -2.34
CA ILE A 58 10.81 5.68 -3.71
C ILE A 58 11.54 4.54 -4.41
N PHE A 59 10.80 3.50 -4.81
CA PHE A 59 11.36 2.26 -5.39
C PHE A 59 11.97 2.42 -6.80
N ASP A 60 11.90 3.61 -7.41
CA ASP A 60 12.38 3.88 -8.77
C ASP A 60 13.83 4.41 -8.85
N SER A 61 14.52 4.65 -7.73
CA SER A 61 15.87 5.26 -7.74
C SER A 61 16.97 4.42 -7.07
N ILE A 62 17.78 3.74 -7.89
CA ILE A 62 18.77 2.71 -7.49
C ILE A 62 19.82 3.21 -6.47
N SER A 63 20.22 4.48 -6.53
CA SER A 63 21.31 5.01 -5.69
C SER A 63 20.87 5.41 -4.27
N VAL A 64 19.66 5.93 -4.09
CA VAL A 64 19.12 6.36 -2.78
C VAL A 64 18.62 5.14 -1.97
N LEU A 65 18.20 4.09 -2.67
CA LEU A 65 17.74 2.83 -2.07
C LEU A 65 18.82 2.15 -1.21
N HIS A 66 20.08 2.14 -1.64
CA HIS A 66 21.12 1.38 -0.94
C HIS A 66 21.54 1.99 0.41
N THR A 67 21.69 3.31 0.49
CA THR A 67 22.13 3.99 1.72
C THR A 67 21.06 3.97 2.80
N THR A 68 19.81 4.23 2.42
CA THR A 68 18.64 4.18 3.30
C THR A 68 18.38 2.76 3.82
N GLN A 69 18.45 1.75 2.96
CA GLN A 69 18.31 0.34 3.37
C GLN A 69 19.37 -0.09 4.37
N TYR A 70 20.64 0.29 4.16
CA TYR A 70 21.72 -0.05 5.09
C TYR A 70 21.53 0.61 6.46
N PHE A 71 21.11 1.88 6.48
CA PHE A 71 20.78 2.60 7.70
C PHE A 71 19.62 1.95 8.47
N LEU A 72 18.50 1.67 7.80
CA LEU A 72 17.35 1.01 8.40
C LEU A 72 17.71 -0.37 8.96
N LYS A 73 18.50 -1.15 8.21
CA LYS A 73 18.98 -2.46 8.66
C LYS A 73 19.84 -2.37 9.92
N LYS A 74 20.71 -1.35 10.04
CA LYS A 74 21.48 -1.08 11.27
C LYS A 74 20.58 -0.74 12.45
N LEU A 75 19.48 -0.03 12.21
CA LEU A 75 18.44 0.22 13.20
C LEU A 75 17.53 -0.99 13.45
N GLY A 76 17.81 -2.17 12.88
CA GLY A 76 17.00 -3.38 13.02
C GLY A 76 15.63 -3.30 12.34
N ILE A 77 15.49 -2.45 11.33
CA ILE A 77 14.29 -2.29 10.50
C ILE A 77 14.60 -2.87 9.11
N ILE A 78 13.76 -3.79 8.64
CA ILE A 78 13.79 -4.27 7.25
C ILE A 78 12.65 -3.56 6.53
N PHE A 79 12.99 -2.70 5.58
CA PHE A 79 12.01 -2.01 4.75
C PHE A 79 12.43 -2.11 3.29
N LEU A 80 11.69 -2.92 2.53
CA LEU A 80 12.04 -3.38 1.19
C LEU A 80 10.77 -3.62 0.38
N SER A 81 10.90 -3.84 -0.93
CA SER A 81 9.79 -4.34 -1.75
C SER A 81 9.45 -5.78 -1.33
N LEU A 82 8.20 -6.20 -1.52
CA LEU A 82 7.79 -7.56 -1.12
C LEU A 82 8.61 -8.63 -1.86
N PHE A 83 8.90 -8.42 -3.16
CA PHE A 83 9.70 -9.33 -4.00
C PHE A 83 11.14 -9.48 -3.51
N ASP A 84 11.80 -8.37 -3.13
CA ASP A 84 13.14 -8.43 -2.58
C ASP A 84 13.20 -9.24 -1.28
N VAL A 85 12.15 -9.16 -0.46
CA VAL A 85 12.08 -9.88 0.81
C VAL A 85 11.78 -11.36 0.60
N VAL A 86 11.01 -11.73 -0.42
CA VAL A 86 10.85 -13.15 -0.80
C VAL A 86 12.20 -13.79 -1.09
N LEU A 87 13.08 -13.10 -1.82
CA LEU A 87 14.42 -13.59 -2.16
C LEU A 87 15.38 -13.56 -0.96
N LYS A 88 15.40 -12.47 -0.19
CA LYS A 88 16.39 -12.24 0.88
C LYS A 88 15.98 -12.86 2.23
N TYR A 89 14.69 -12.94 2.53
CA TYR A 89 14.13 -13.37 3.81
C TYR A 89 12.91 -14.31 3.65
N PRO A 90 13.04 -15.43 2.91
CA PRO A 90 11.91 -16.31 2.58
C PRO A 90 11.21 -16.88 3.82
N LEU A 91 11.95 -17.11 4.91
CA LEU A 91 11.41 -17.62 6.17
C LEU A 91 10.44 -16.63 6.84
N LEU A 92 10.67 -15.31 6.72
CA LEU A 92 9.77 -14.30 7.26
C LEU A 92 8.48 -14.25 6.46
N ILE A 93 8.57 -14.30 5.13
CA ILE A 93 7.40 -14.34 4.25
C ILE A 93 6.56 -15.57 4.54
N LYS A 94 7.17 -16.77 4.55
CA LYS A 94 6.48 -18.03 4.83
C LYS A 94 5.77 -18.02 6.20
N LYS A 95 6.31 -17.30 7.17
CA LYS A 95 5.75 -17.21 8.53
C LYS A 95 4.55 -16.27 8.64
N TYR A 96 4.47 -15.22 7.82
CA TYR A 96 3.54 -14.10 8.06
C TYR A 96 2.60 -13.78 6.90
N LEU A 97 3.01 -13.99 5.65
CA LEU A 97 2.18 -13.65 4.49
C LEU A 97 0.92 -14.52 4.47
N GLY A 98 -0.24 -13.89 4.31
CA GLY A 98 -1.53 -14.56 4.25
C GLY A 98 -2.07 -15.06 5.60
N THR A 99 -1.43 -14.70 6.72
CA THR A 99 -1.86 -15.12 8.06
C THR A 99 -2.99 -14.27 8.62
N VAL A 100 -3.17 -13.06 8.11
CA VAL A 100 -4.22 -12.13 8.53
C VAL A 100 -5.26 -11.96 7.41
N VAL A 101 -4.81 -11.85 6.17
CA VAL A 101 -5.66 -11.83 4.97
C VAL A 101 -5.29 -13.00 4.07
N SER A 102 -6.00 -14.11 4.24
CA SER A 102 -5.79 -15.32 3.42
C SER A 102 -6.24 -15.11 1.97
N TYR A 103 -5.71 -15.91 1.05
CA TYR A 103 -6.23 -15.99 -0.33
C TYR A 103 -7.69 -16.46 -0.40
N LYS A 104 -8.24 -16.98 0.70
CA LYS A 104 -9.65 -17.37 0.82
C LYS A 104 -10.53 -16.29 1.48
N ASP A 105 -10.00 -15.11 1.76
CA ASP A 105 -10.70 -14.10 2.56
C ASP A 105 -11.91 -13.51 1.82
N ASN A 106 -11.72 -13.07 0.57
CA ASN A 106 -12.77 -12.57 -0.30
C ASN A 106 -12.32 -12.64 -1.77
N PHE A 107 -13.21 -12.26 -2.70
CA PHE A 107 -12.95 -12.27 -4.13
C PHE A 107 -11.69 -11.47 -4.50
N PHE A 108 -11.59 -10.21 -4.04
CA PHE A 108 -10.47 -9.32 -4.33
C PHE A 108 -9.17 -9.80 -3.67
N ALA A 109 -9.27 -10.38 -2.47
CA ALA A 109 -8.12 -10.97 -1.78
C ALA A 109 -7.58 -12.20 -2.54
N ASN A 110 -8.47 -13.00 -3.14
CA ASN A 110 -8.09 -14.16 -3.93
C ASN A 110 -7.33 -13.76 -5.20
N ILE A 111 -7.90 -12.87 -6.01
CA ILE A 111 -7.28 -12.44 -7.27
C ILE A 111 -5.96 -11.71 -7.02
N ASN A 112 -5.89 -10.82 -6.02
CA ASN A 112 -4.63 -10.18 -5.65
C ASN A 112 -3.60 -11.20 -5.20
N SER A 113 -3.96 -12.21 -4.39
CA SER A 113 -3.02 -13.25 -3.95
C SER A 113 -2.44 -14.09 -5.11
N ILE A 114 -3.09 -14.12 -6.28
CA ILE A 114 -2.61 -14.81 -7.47
C ILE A 114 -1.69 -13.89 -8.29
N ILE A 115 -2.01 -12.60 -8.39
CA ILE A 115 -1.49 -11.73 -9.44
C ILE A 115 -0.60 -10.58 -8.93
N PHE A 116 -0.56 -10.29 -7.63
CA PHE A 116 0.17 -9.13 -7.11
C PHE A 116 1.60 -9.05 -7.68
N SER A 117 1.94 -7.90 -8.22
CA SER A 117 3.21 -7.60 -8.89
C SER A 117 3.97 -6.48 -8.20
N GLU A 118 3.31 -5.80 -7.25
CA GLU A 118 3.85 -4.72 -6.44
C GLU A 118 3.57 -4.96 -4.96
N GLY A 119 4.26 -4.22 -4.09
CA GLY A 119 4.04 -4.31 -2.66
C GLY A 119 5.26 -3.97 -1.83
N SER A 120 5.01 -3.77 -0.55
CA SER A 120 6.04 -3.40 0.42
C SER A 120 6.08 -4.34 1.61
N PHE A 121 7.26 -4.48 2.19
CA PHE A 121 7.48 -5.24 3.40
C PHE A 121 8.18 -4.38 4.44
N CYS A 122 7.60 -4.33 5.63
CA CYS A 122 8.20 -3.68 6.78
C CYS A 122 8.28 -4.67 7.94
N TYR A 123 9.46 -4.86 8.50
CA TYR A 123 9.67 -5.60 9.73
C TYR A 123 10.49 -4.77 10.70
N VAL A 124 9.95 -4.54 11.89
CA VAL A 124 10.63 -3.83 12.98
C VAL A 124 11.00 -4.82 14.06
N SER A 125 12.29 -4.91 14.38
CA SER A 125 12.80 -5.88 15.36
C SER A 125 12.38 -5.53 16.79
N LYS A 126 12.55 -6.49 17.71
CA LYS A 126 12.15 -6.33 19.11
C LYS A 126 12.83 -5.13 19.75
N TYR A 127 12.12 -4.41 20.60
CA TYR A 127 12.59 -3.24 21.36
C TYR A 127 12.97 -2.01 20.53
N ILE A 128 12.68 -2.00 19.23
CA ILE A 128 13.06 -0.90 18.33
C ILE A 128 11.90 0.05 18.16
N LYS A 129 12.13 1.32 18.47
CA LYS A 129 11.20 2.41 18.23
C LYS A 129 11.71 3.26 17.08
N CYS A 130 11.04 3.22 15.94
CA CYS A 130 11.35 4.06 14.80
C CYS A 130 10.96 5.51 15.12
N SER A 131 11.93 6.41 15.14
CA SER A 131 11.71 7.83 15.50
C SER A 131 11.12 8.68 14.37
N PHE A 132 11.00 8.12 13.17
CA PHE A 132 10.46 8.76 11.99
C PHE A 132 9.43 7.85 11.32
N ASN A 133 8.58 8.42 10.48
CA ASN A 133 7.66 7.65 9.67
C ASN A 133 8.40 7.02 8.48
N LEU A 134 8.16 5.74 8.23
CA LEU A 134 8.52 5.08 6.98
C LEU A 134 7.42 5.38 5.98
N SER A 135 7.75 5.85 4.78
CA SER A 135 6.75 6.02 3.74
C SER A 135 7.07 5.19 2.49
N THR A 136 6.02 4.62 1.91
CA THR A 136 6.03 4.12 0.54
C THR A 136 5.22 5.06 -0.31
N TYR A 137 5.85 5.60 -1.35
CA TYR A 137 5.16 6.39 -2.35
C TYR A 137 5.09 5.58 -3.65
N PHE A 138 3.90 5.13 -4.01
CA PHE A 138 3.66 4.49 -5.29
C PHE A 138 3.30 5.56 -6.31
N LYS A 139 4.18 5.75 -7.31
CA LYS A 139 3.92 6.63 -8.44
C LYS A 139 3.69 5.76 -9.67
N THR A 140 2.43 5.57 -10.02
CA THR A 140 2.03 4.88 -11.25
C THR A 140 2.52 5.68 -12.46
N ASN A 141 3.52 5.16 -13.17
CA ASN A 141 4.05 5.77 -14.41
C ASN A 141 3.63 4.99 -15.68
N SER A 142 3.03 3.81 -15.53
CA SER A 142 2.64 2.94 -16.65
C SER A 142 1.18 3.16 -17.07
N TYR A 143 0.88 2.84 -18.33
CA TYR A 143 -0.47 2.76 -18.90
C TYR A 143 -1.29 1.57 -18.33
N ASP A 144 -0.95 1.10 -17.13
CA ASP A 144 -1.50 -0.14 -16.59
C ASP A 144 -2.92 0.12 -16.09
N PHE A 145 -3.86 -0.62 -16.68
CA PHE A 145 -5.28 -0.56 -16.38
C PHE A 145 -5.60 -1.07 -14.96
N ALA A 146 -4.72 -1.89 -14.37
CA ALA A 146 -4.92 -2.43 -13.03
C ALA A 146 -3.63 -2.54 -12.21
N GLN A 147 -3.72 -2.22 -10.92
CA GLN A 147 -2.64 -2.28 -9.96
C GLN A 147 -2.99 -3.26 -8.83
N PHE A 148 -2.10 -4.23 -8.60
CA PHE A 148 -2.25 -5.24 -7.57
C PHE A 148 -1.08 -5.16 -6.59
N GLU A 149 -1.35 -4.57 -5.43
CA GLU A 149 -0.34 -4.36 -4.40
C GLU A 149 -0.57 -5.24 -3.19
N ARG A 150 0.52 -5.68 -2.56
CA ARG A 150 0.45 -6.37 -1.26
C ARG A 150 1.47 -5.83 -0.27
N THR A 151 0.98 -5.28 0.84
CA THR A 151 1.80 -4.76 1.93
C THR A 151 1.75 -5.67 3.14
N LEU A 152 2.92 -6.00 3.69
CA LEU A 152 3.07 -6.80 4.90
C LEU A 152 3.93 -6.05 5.93
N LEU A 153 3.32 -5.65 7.05
CA LEU A 153 3.97 -4.94 8.14
C LEU A 153 3.98 -5.78 9.41
N ILE A 154 5.15 -6.01 9.99
CA ILE A 154 5.33 -6.71 11.27
C ILE A 154 6.07 -5.81 12.26
N ALA A 155 5.38 -5.45 13.33
CA ALA A 155 5.97 -4.82 14.51
C ALA A 155 6.22 -5.90 15.58
N SER A 156 7.49 -6.18 15.87
CA SER A 156 7.88 -7.14 16.90
C SER A 156 7.60 -6.64 18.33
N GLU A 157 7.91 -7.46 19.32
CA GLU A 157 7.63 -7.13 20.72
C GLU A 157 8.31 -5.82 21.14
N PHE A 158 7.60 -4.96 21.87
CA PHE A 158 8.08 -3.66 22.34
C PHE A 158 8.57 -2.72 21.22
N SER A 159 8.11 -2.90 19.98
CA SER A 159 8.50 -2.06 18.85
C SER A 159 7.49 -0.95 18.56
N TYR A 160 7.95 0.11 17.91
CA TYR A 160 7.09 1.19 17.42
C TYR A 160 7.45 1.58 15.99
N VAL A 161 6.43 1.81 15.15
CA VAL A 161 6.62 2.37 13.81
C VAL A 161 5.40 3.18 13.36
N GLY A 162 5.66 4.34 12.76
CA GLY A 162 4.72 5.03 11.91
C GLY A 162 4.98 4.64 10.46
N TYR A 163 3.97 4.18 9.76
CA TYR A 163 4.05 3.76 8.36
C TYR A 163 3.04 4.55 7.54
N LEU A 164 3.50 5.21 6.47
CA LEU A 164 2.69 6.04 5.59
C LEU A 164 2.61 5.43 4.20
N GLU A 165 1.41 5.05 3.82
CA GLU A 165 1.05 4.63 2.46
C GLU A 165 0.54 5.86 1.69
N GLY A 166 1.26 6.24 0.64
CA GLY A 166 0.88 7.32 -0.27
C GLY A 166 0.67 6.79 -1.68
N CYS A 167 -0.47 7.12 -2.30
CA CYS A 167 -0.73 6.84 -3.70
C CYS A 167 -1.27 8.09 -4.39
N THR A 168 -0.71 8.42 -5.55
CA THR A 168 -1.24 9.47 -6.45
C THR A 168 -1.29 8.95 -7.87
N ALA A 169 -2.46 8.99 -8.51
CA ALA A 169 -2.60 8.64 -9.92
C ALA A 169 -2.45 9.85 -10.84
N LEU A 170 -1.96 9.59 -12.06
CA LEU A 170 -2.03 10.51 -13.19
C LEU A 170 -3.46 10.52 -13.77
N MET A 171 -3.82 11.55 -14.54
CA MET A 171 -5.14 11.63 -15.17
C MET A 171 -5.21 10.71 -16.40
N TYR A 172 -6.17 9.80 -16.44
CA TYR A 172 -6.38 8.87 -17.56
C TYR A 172 -7.82 8.86 -18.04
N LYS A 173 -8.00 8.59 -19.35
CA LYS A 173 -9.34 8.50 -19.97
C LYS A 173 -10.06 7.19 -19.67
N GLU A 174 -9.33 6.10 -19.44
CA GLU A 174 -9.88 4.78 -19.10
C GLU A 174 -9.92 4.58 -17.58
N SER A 175 -10.90 3.81 -17.12
CA SER A 175 -11.04 3.52 -15.69
C SER A 175 -9.94 2.57 -15.22
N GLN A 176 -9.29 2.89 -14.11
CA GLN A 176 -8.23 2.08 -13.52
C GLN A 176 -8.75 1.28 -12.32
N LEU A 177 -8.14 0.12 -12.09
CA LEU A 177 -8.47 -0.77 -10.99
C LEU A 177 -7.31 -0.85 -9.99
N HIS A 178 -7.53 -0.50 -8.74
CA HIS A 178 -6.57 -0.69 -7.66
C HIS A 178 -7.10 -1.73 -6.69
N ILE A 179 -6.43 -2.88 -6.61
CA ILE A 179 -6.74 -3.94 -5.66
C ILE A 179 -5.55 -4.14 -4.74
N ALA A 180 -5.65 -3.65 -3.51
CA ALA A 180 -4.60 -3.78 -2.52
C ALA A 180 -4.97 -4.70 -1.36
N ILE A 181 -3.96 -5.41 -0.85
CA ILE A 181 -4.04 -6.15 0.41
C ILE A 181 -3.01 -5.60 1.38
N VAL A 182 -3.45 -5.28 2.60
CA VAL A 182 -2.56 -4.85 3.68
C VAL A 182 -2.72 -5.79 4.87
N GLU A 183 -1.62 -6.39 5.30
CA GLU A 183 -1.54 -7.22 6.51
C GLU A 183 -0.63 -6.54 7.55
N VAL A 184 -1.19 -6.21 8.72
CA VAL A 184 -0.45 -5.60 9.82
C VAL A 184 -0.43 -6.53 11.03
N ILE A 185 0.75 -6.88 11.53
CA ILE A 185 0.92 -7.80 12.66
C ILE A 185 1.65 -7.06 13.78
N VAL A 186 0.94 -6.75 14.86
CA VAL A 186 1.48 -6.03 16.02
C VAL A 186 1.66 -6.97 17.20
N LYS A 187 2.91 -7.38 17.46
CA LYS A 187 3.26 -8.28 18.57
C LYS A 187 3.16 -7.60 19.93
N ASN A 188 3.40 -8.35 21.00
CA ASN A 188 3.17 -7.91 22.37
C ASN A 188 3.86 -6.57 22.68
N ASN A 189 3.15 -5.63 23.30
CA ASN A 189 3.65 -4.27 23.59
C ASN A 189 4.12 -3.48 22.35
N GLY A 190 3.81 -3.95 21.14
CA GLY A 190 4.10 -3.25 19.89
C GLY A 190 3.07 -2.15 19.62
N TYR A 191 3.48 -1.13 18.89
CA TYR A 191 2.58 -0.05 18.47
C TYR A 191 2.83 0.34 17.01
N VAL A 192 1.79 0.29 16.20
CA VAL A 192 1.82 0.73 14.80
C VAL A 192 0.84 1.87 14.60
N LYS A 193 1.30 2.92 13.91
CA LYS A 193 0.44 3.93 13.29
C LYS A 193 0.49 3.75 11.78
N TYR A 194 -0.62 3.37 11.19
CA TYR A 194 -0.75 3.15 9.76
C TYR A 194 -1.50 4.34 9.15
N TYR A 195 -0.80 5.15 8.38
CA TYR A 195 -1.35 6.30 7.68
C TYR A 195 -1.62 5.92 6.22
N THR A 196 -2.76 6.34 5.69
CA THR A 196 -3.11 6.23 4.27
C THR A 196 -3.49 7.62 3.76
N LEU A 197 -2.76 8.09 2.76
CA LEU A 197 -3.04 9.33 2.03
C LEU A 197 -3.21 8.97 0.56
N GLN A 198 -4.45 8.95 0.10
CA GLN A 198 -4.77 8.60 -1.28
C GLN A 198 -5.45 9.75 -1.99
N ASN A 199 -4.91 10.12 -3.15
CA ASN A 199 -5.49 11.12 -4.06
C ASN A 199 -5.52 10.56 -5.48
N TRP A 200 -6.68 10.05 -5.87
CA TRP A 200 -6.90 9.41 -7.16
C TRP A 200 -7.51 10.36 -8.18
N TYR A 201 -7.45 9.97 -9.46
CA TYR A 201 -8.20 10.66 -10.50
C TYR A 201 -9.66 10.20 -10.47
N ARG A 202 -10.59 11.15 -10.39
CA ARG A 202 -12.03 10.89 -10.22
C ARG A 202 -12.81 10.62 -11.50
N GLY A 203 -12.14 10.64 -12.64
CA GLY A 203 -12.82 10.59 -13.94
C GLY A 203 -13.41 11.95 -14.34
N ASP A 204 -14.16 11.95 -15.43
CA ASP A 204 -14.91 13.12 -15.90
C ASP A 204 -16.25 13.28 -15.15
N TYR A 205 -16.96 14.37 -15.45
CA TYR A 205 -18.25 14.71 -14.82
C TYR A 205 -19.38 13.71 -15.15
N LEU A 206 -19.19 12.85 -16.14
CA LEU A 206 -20.14 11.79 -16.52
C LEU A 206 -19.79 10.45 -15.85
N GLY A 207 -18.68 10.39 -15.09
CA GLY A 207 -18.20 9.16 -14.46
C GLY A 207 -17.37 8.27 -15.38
N ASN A 208 -16.91 8.76 -16.54
CA ASN A 208 -15.99 8.02 -17.39
C ASN A 208 -14.55 8.18 -16.89
N GLY A 209 -13.77 7.10 -16.98
CA GLY A 209 -12.40 7.07 -16.49
C GLY A 209 -12.36 6.83 -14.98
N GLY A 210 -11.40 7.45 -14.30
CA GLY A 210 -11.22 7.42 -12.85
C GLY A 210 -10.86 6.05 -12.26
N LEU A 211 -10.81 5.92 -10.93
CA LEU A 211 -10.24 4.75 -10.28
C LEU A 211 -11.21 4.01 -9.36
N TYR A 212 -11.27 2.69 -9.50
CA TYR A 212 -11.93 1.75 -8.59
C TYR A 212 -10.94 1.25 -7.56
N ASN A 213 -11.19 1.52 -6.29
CA ASN A 213 -10.30 1.20 -5.18
C ASN A 213 -10.92 0.11 -4.31
N PHE A 214 -10.49 -1.13 -4.49
CA PHE A 214 -10.99 -2.29 -3.76
C PHE A 214 -9.88 -2.84 -2.86
N THR A 215 -9.88 -2.41 -1.60
CA THR A 215 -8.76 -2.72 -0.69
C THR A 215 -9.21 -3.50 0.54
N THR A 216 -8.50 -4.60 0.82
CA THR A 216 -8.65 -5.34 2.08
C THR A 216 -7.47 -5.02 2.99
N LYS A 217 -7.70 -4.22 4.04
CA LYS A 217 -6.69 -3.95 5.08
C LYS A 217 -7.08 -4.66 6.36
N ARG A 218 -6.17 -5.46 6.93
CA ARG A 218 -6.43 -6.11 8.22
C ARG A 218 -5.20 -6.17 9.11
N GLY A 219 -5.43 -5.82 10.36
CA GLY A 219 -4.47 -5.88 11.44
C GLY A 219 -4.75 -7.02 12.40
N ILE A 220 -3.72 -7.48 13.10
CA ILE A 220 -3.84 -8.36 14.27
C ILE A 220 -2.99 -7.82 15.41
N CYS A 221 -3.63 -7.64 16.57
CA CYS A 221 -3.02 -7.08 17.77
C CYS A 221 -2.91 -8.16 18.85
N PHE A 222 -1.70 -8.39 19.34
CA PHE A 222 -1.43 -9.27 20.49
C PHE A 222 -1.42 -8.48 21.83
N HIS A 223 -0.91 -9.08 22.92
CA HIS A 223 -1.06 -8.56 24.29
C HIS A 223 -0.46 -7.15 24.46
N PHE A 224 -1.22 -6.21 25.05
CA PHE A 224 -0.80 -4.80 25.21
C PHE A 224 -0.34 -4.11 23.91
N SER A 225 -0.74 -4.61 22.75
CA SER A 225 -0.37 -4.01 21.48
C SER A 225 -1.42 -2.99 21.02
N LYS A 226 -0.98 -2.04 20.20
CA LYS A 226 -1.83 -0.97 19.69
C LYS A 226 -1.70 -0.82 18.18
N LEU A 227 -2.82 -0.63 17.48
CA LEU A 227 -2.85 -0.32 16.05
C LEU A 227 -3.80 0.83 15.76
N ASP A 228 -3.23 1.95 15.29
CA ASP A 228 -4.01 3.10 14.84
C ASP A 228 -4.02 3.13 13.31
N TRP A 229 -5.21 3.06 12.73
CA TRP A 229 -5.47 3.29 11.31
C TRP A 229 -5.91 4.73 11.12
N ILE A 230 -5.22 5.47 10.26
CA ILE A 230 -5.50 6.87 9.98
C ILE A 230 -5.54 7.04 8.46
N GLN A 231 -6.70 7.37 7.91
CA GLN A 231 -6.87 7.47 6.46
C GLN A 231 -7.54 8.76 6.02
N ILE A 232 -7.00 9.32 4.93
CA ILE A 232 -7.59 10.42 4.17
C ILE A 232 -7.70 9.96 2.73
N GLU A 233 -8.92 9.99 2.21
CA GLU A 233 -9.26 9.39 0.93
C GLU A 233 -9.95 10.41 0.02
N LEU A 234 -9.39 10.56 -1.18
CA LEU A 234 -9.81 11.52 -2.19
C LEU A 234 -9.77 10.87 -3.57
N GLY A 235 -10.76 11.20 -4.41
CA GLY A 235 -10.58 11.11 -5.86
C GLY A 235 -10.89 9.77 -6.52
N SER A 236 -11.25 8.70 -5.81
CA SER A 236 -11.72 7.45 -6.45
C SER A 236 -13.19 7.55 -6.87
N ILE A 237 -13.60 6.88 -7.95
CA ILE A 237 -15.02 6.81 -8.35
C ILE A 237 -15.75 5.85 -7.42
N ILE A 238 -15.19 4.67 -7.20
CA ILE A 238 -15.69 3.72 -6.21
C ILE A 238 -14.57 3.42 -5.25
N THR A 239 -14.87 3.56 -3.97
CA THR A 239 -14.00 3.17 -2.88
C THR A 239 -14.69 2.09 -2.08
N TRP A 240 -14.10 0.91 -2.02
CA TRP A 240 -14.61 -0.22 -1.25
C TRP A 240 -13.52 -0.74 -0.34
N LYS A 241 -13.55 -0.33 0.93
CA LYS A 241 -12.46 -0.63 1.87
C LYS A 241 -12.96 -1.01 3.24
N TYR A 242 -12.39 -2.10 3.76
CA TYR A 242 -12.69 -2.58 5.11
C TYR A 242 -11.45 -2.73 5.99
N PRO A 243 -10.83 -1.62 6.43
CA PRO A 243 -9.81 -1.67 7.47
C PRO A 243 -10.40 -2.29 8.73
N SER A 244 -9.80 -3.40 9.16
CA SER A 244 -10.26 -4.18 10.32
C SER A 244 -9.10 -4.57 11.21
N THR A 245 -9.35 -4.76 12.50
CA THR A 245 -8.32 -5.24 13.43
C THR A 245 -8.84 -6.40 14.27
N ILE A 246 -8.09 -7.50 14.29
CA ILE A 246 -8.31 -8.64 15.17
C ILE A 246 -7.60 -8.36 16.50
N LEU A 247 -8.37 -8.09 17.55
CA LEU A 247 -7.87 -7.92 18.92
C LEU A 247 -7.67 -9.29 19.58
N LYS A 248 -6.51 -9.91 19.34
CA LYS A 248 -6.22 -11.30 19.76
C LYS A 248 -5.66 -11.40 21.19
N GLY A 249 -4.96 -10.39 21.68
CA GLY A 249 -4.32 -10.41 23.00
C GLY A 249 -5.04 -9.55 24.04
N ASN A 250 -4.90 -9.89 25.32
CA ASN A 250 -5.49 -9.09 26.39
C ASN A 250 -4.94 -7.65 26.36
N TYR A 251 -5.80 -6.66 26.62
CA TYR A 251 -5.46 -5.23 26.61
C TYR A 251 -4.92 -4.71 25.27
N SER A 252 -5.17 -5.41 24.16
CA SER A 252 -4.90 -4.86 22.83
C SER A 252 -5.91 -3.76 22.48
N ILE A 253 -5.45 -2.73 21.78
CA ILE A 253 -6.27 -1.57 21.40
C ILE A 253 -6.14 -1.34 19.90
N SER A 254 -7.24 -0.97 19.25
CA SER A 254 -7.18 -0.44 17.89
C SER A 254 -8.06 0.79 17.77
N ASN A 255 -7.54 1.81 17.09
CA ASN A 255 -8.29 3.00 16.74
C ASN A 255 -8.38 3.11 15.22
N PHE A 256 -9.49 3.64 14.72
CA PHE A 256 -9.73 3.85 13.30
C PHE A 256 -10.23 5.28 13.09
N TYR A 257 -9.49 6.05 12.29
CA TYR A 257 -9.80 7.42 11.93
C TYR A 257 -9.86 7.51 10.40
N SER A 258 -11.00 7.91 9.87
CA SER A 258 -11.23 8.02 8.43
C SER A 258 -11.86 9.34 8.07
N ILE A 259 -11.32 9.98 7.03
CA ILE A 259 -11.91 11.13 6.37
C ILE A 259 -11.96 10.82 4.87
N SER A 260 -13.17 10.80 4.31
CA SER A 260 -13.38 10.54 2.88
C SER A 260 -14.11 11.74 2.29
N PHE A 261 -13.59 12.30 1.20
CA PHE A 261 -14.29 13.36 0.47
C PHE A 261 -14.82 12.81 -0.84
N LEU A 262 -16.12 13.02 -1.05
CA LEU A 262 -16.84 12.59 -2.24
C LEU A 262 -17.40 13.83 -2.93
N SER A 263 -17.37 13.79 -4.26
CA SER A 263 -17.94 14.80 -5.14
C SER A 263 -18.65 14.11 -6.29
N ASP A 264 -19.71 14.73 -6.81
CA ASP A 264 -20.42 14.28 -8.00
C ASP A 264 -20.87 12.80 -7.90
N MET A 265 -20.40 11.94 -8.80
CA MET A 265 -20.79 10.53 -8.92
C MET A 265 -19.96 9.56 -8.05
N GLN A 266 -19.09 10.08 -7.17
CA GLN A 266 -18.20 9.24 -6.37
C GLN A 266 -18.92 8.51 -5.23
N ILE A 267 -18.49 7.28 -4.96
CA ILE A 267 -19.03 6.38 -3.95
C ILE A 267 -17.90 5.91 -3.04
N ALA A 268 -18.13 5.89 -1.72
CA ALA A 268 -17.27 5.22 -0.76
C ALA A 268 -18.08 4.34 0.19
N ALA A 269 -17.56 3.14 0.47
CA ALA A 269 -18.13 2.09 1.30
C ALA A 269 -17.06 1.37 2.12
#